data_AF-N8ZD95-F1
#
_entry.id   AF-N8ZD95-F1
#
_cell.length_a   1.000
_cell.length_b   1.000
_cell.length_c   1.000
_cell.angle_alpha   90.00
_cell.angle_beta   90.00
_cell.angle_gamma   90.00
#
_symmetry.space_group_name_H-M   'P 1'
#
loop_
_entity.id
_entity.type
_entity.pdbx_description
1 polymer ?
#
loop_
_entity_poly.entity_id
_entity_poly.type
_entity_poly.pdbx_seq_one_letter_code
_entity_poly.pdbx_strand_id
1 'polypeptide(L)' 'MTISYKIALVIFILLALIFLILGLYTLDFVLLAVSILFIIAIILIILEHKQIMRNPFRK' A
#
# COMPACT_ATOMS: atom_id res chain seq x y z
N MET A 1 4.40 -13.22 8.28
CA MET A 1 3.64 -11.96 8.37
C MET A 1 2.92 -11.96 9.71
N THR A 2 3.26 -11.07 10.64
CA THR A 2 2.53 -10.97 11.91
C THR A 2 1.08 -10.53 11.64
N ILE A 3 0.15 -10.84 12.55
CA ILE A 3 -1.27 -10.48 12.43
C ILE A 3 -1.45 -8.98 12.19
N SER A 4 -0.64 -8.15 12.85
CA SER A 4 -0.65 -6.69 12.69
C SER A 4 -0.37 -6.23 11.25
N TYR A 5 0.59 -6.86 10.55
CA TYR A 5 0.89 -6.52 9.16
C TYR A 5 -0.27 -6.89 8.22
N LYS A 6 -0.96 -8.00 8.47
CA LYS A 6 -2.13 -8.39 7.66
C LYS A 6 -3.26 -7.39 7.79
N ILE A 7 -3.53 -6.94 9.02
CA ILE A 7 -4.54 -5.92 9.31
C ILE A 7 -4.17 -4.61 8.64
N ALA A 8 -2.91 -4.15 8.77
CA ALA A 8 -2.44 -2.95 8.11
C ALA A 8 -2.61 -3.03 6.59
N LEU A 9 -2.22 -4.14 5.97
CA LEU A 9 -2.34 -4.31 4.52
C LEU A 9 -3.80 -4.20 4.04
N VAL A 10 -4.74 -4.83 4.75
CA VAL A 10 -6.18 -4.73 4.43
C VAL A 10 -6.69 -3.29 4.55
N ILE A 11 -6.28 -2.57 5.61
CA ILE A 11 -6.65 -1.16 5.80
C ILE A 11 -6.12 -0.30 4.65
N PHE A 12 -4.85 -0.49 4.26
CA PHE A 12 -4.22 0.24 3.16
C PHE A 12 -4.92 -0.03 1.82
N ILE A 13 -5.33 -1.28 1.54
CA ILE A 13 -6.11 -1.61 0.33
C ILE A 13 -7.44 -0.86 0.31
N LEU A 14 -8.18 -0.87 1.42
CA LEU A 14 -9.47 -0.19 1.53
C LEU A 14 -9.31 1.32 1.33
N LEU A 15 -8.31 1.94 1.97
CA LEU A 15 -8.02 3.37 1.80
C LEU A 15 -7.64 3.70 0.35
N ALA A 16 -6.79 2.89 -0.29
CA ALA A 16 -6.41 3.08 -1.69
C ALA A 16 -7.63 3.10 -2.61
N LEU A 17 -8.55 2.16 -2.42
CA LEU A 17 -9.81 2.04 -3.18
C LEU A 17 -10.72 3.25 -2.95
N ILE A 18 -10.91 3.66 -1.70
CA ILE A 18 -11.75 4.82 -1.36
C ILE A 18 -11.22 6.09 -2.02
N PHE A 19 -9.92 6.37 -1.90
CA PHE A 19 -9.30 7.55 -2.51
C PHE A 19 -9.27 7.47 -4.03
N LEU A 20 -9.15 6.27 -4.62
CA LEU A 20 -9.24 6.09 -6.07
C LEU A 20 -10.65 6.45 -6.57
N ILE A 21 -11.69 5.89 -5.94
CA ILE A 21 -13.09 6.12 -6.33
C ILE A 21 -13.44 7.60 -6.14
N LEU A 22 -13.09 8.20 -4.99
CA LEU A 22 -13.35 9.61 -4.73
C LEU A 22 -12.55 10.51 -5.67
N GLY A 23 -11.29 10.22 -5.93
CA GLY A 23 -10.44 10.98 -6.84
C GLY A 23 -10.95 10.93 -8.28
N LEU A 24 -11.42 9.77 -8.76
CA LEU A 24 -12.05 9.65 -10.07
C LEU A 24 -13.40 10.37 -10.14
N TYR A 25 -14.21 10.29 -9.08
CA TYR A 25 -15.52 10.93 -9.02
C TYR A 25 -15.42 12.46 -9.02
N THR A 26 -14.47 13.01 -8.25
CA THR A 26 -14.24 14.45 -8.14
C THR A 26 -13.31 15.00 -9.22
N LEU A 27 -12.70 14.12 -10.02
CA LEU A 27 -11.61 14.44 -10.96
C LEU A 27 -10.45 15.20 -10.27
N ASP A 28 -10.22 14.92 -8.99
CA ASP A 28 -9.18 15.57 -8.18
C ASP A 28 -7.86 14.80 -8.28
N PHE A 29 -6.89 15.44 -8.93
CA PHE A 29 -5.54 14.89 -9.12
C PHE A 29 -4.78 14.67 -7.81
N VAL A 30 -5.07 15.43 -6.75
CA VAL A 30 -4.44 15.25 -5.44
C VAL A 30 -4.90 13.94 -4.80
N LEU A 31 -6.21 13.67 -4.82
CA LEU A 31 -6.77 12.41 -4.31
C LEU A 31 -6.24 11.20 -5.09
N LEU A 32 -6.11 11.33 -6.42
CA LEU A 32 -5.52 10.29 -7.26
C LEU A 32 -4.05 10.05 -6.89
N ALA A 33 -3.25 11.11 -6.68
CA ALA A 33 -1.87 10.99 -6.24
C ALA A 33 -1.74 10.30 -4.87
N VAL A 34 -2.64 10.62 -3.93
CA VAL A 34 -2.70 9.96 -2.61
C VAL A 34 -3.01 8.47 -2.76
N SER A 35 -3.98 8.10 -3.62
CA SER A 35 -4.29 6.68 -3.90
C SER A 35 -3.08 5.93 -4.47
N ILE A 36 -2.34 6.55 -5.39
CA ILE A 36 -1.09 5.98 -5.94
C ILE A 36 -0.06 5.76 -4.82
N LEU A 37 0.06 6.68 -3.88
CA LEU A 37 0.96 6.54 -2.73
C LEU A 37 0.61 5.32 -1.87
N PHE A 38 -0.68 5.08 -1.63
CA PHE A 38 -1.15 3.89 -0.92
C PHE A 38 -0.84 2.60 -1.69
N ILE A 39 -0.99 2.59 -3.01
CA ILE A 39 -0.63 1.44 -3.87
C ILE A 39 0.87 1.13 -3.75
N ILE A 40 1.72 2.15 -3.79
CA ILE A 40 3.18 1.98 -3.63
C ILE A 40 3.50 1.39 -2.25
N ALA A 41 2.87 1.90 -1.18
CA ALA A 41 3.05 1.37 0.16
C ALA A 41 2.65 -0.12 0.26
N ILE A 42 1.52 -0.52 -0.34
CA ILE A 42 1.08 -1.92 -0.40
C ILE A 42 2.14 -2.79 -1.09
N ILE A 43 2.68 -2.34 -2.23
CA ILE A 43 3.74 -3.06 -2.95
C ILE A 43 4.98 -3.25 -2.07
N LEU A 44 5.42 -2.20 -1.38
CA LEU A 44 6.58 -2.28 -0.47
C LEU A 44 6.36 -3.30 0.65
N ILE A 45 5.19 -3.29 1.29
CA ILE A 45 4.84 -4.26 2.34
C ILE A 45 4.85 -5.70 1.80
N ILE A 46 4.34 -5.92 0.58
CA ILE A 46 4.34 -7.23 -0.07
C ILE A 46 5.77 -7.70 -0.38
N LEU A 47 6.62 -6.79 -0.88
CA LEU A 47 8.02 -7.09 -1.19
C LEU A 47 8.84 -7.43 0.06
N GLU A 48 8.63 -6.68 1.15
CA GLU A 48 9.23 -6.98 2.44
C GLU A 48 8.76 -8.35 2.96
N HIS A 49 7.46 -8.65 2.85
CA HIS A 49 6.94 -9.95 3.26
C HIS A 49 7.54 -11.11 2.45
N LYS A 50 7.68 -10.95 1.13
CA LYS A 50 8.29 -11.96 0.26
C LYS A 50 9.80 -12.12 0.49
N GLN A 51 10.40 -11.34 1.40
CA GLN A 51 11.84 -11.37 1.69
C GLN A 51 12.70 -11.17 0.43
N ILE A 52 12.16 -10.54 -0.62
CA ILE A 52 12.93 -10.21 -1.83
C ILE A 52 13.97 -9.12 -1.51
N MET A 53 13.70 -8.31 -0.47
CA MET A 53 14.66 -7.40 0.15
C MET A 53 15.32 -7.99 1.40
N ARG A 54 15.56 -9.32 1.44
CA ARG A 54 16.36 -9.89 2.52
C ARG A 54 17.78 -9.37 2.37
N ASN A 55 18.15 -8.44 3.25
CA ASN A 55 19.49 -7.89 3.33
C ASN A 55 20.52 -9.04 3.24
N PRO A 56 21.41 -9.06 2.23
CA PRO A 56 22.42 -10.11 2.08
C PRO A 56 23.42 -10.14 3.25
N PHE A 57 23.41 -9.13 4.12
CA PHE A 57 24.26 -9.03 5.31
C PHE A 57 23.56 -9.44 6.62
N ARG A 58 22.31 -9.91 6.60
CA ARG A 58 21.65 -10.46 7.79
C ARG A 58 22.02 -11.95 7.93
N LYS A 59 22.85 -12.29 8.93
CA LYS A 59 23.10 -13.67 9.40
C LYS A 59 21.80 -14.33 9.89
#